data_AF-A0A524LD26-F1
#
_entry.id   AF-A0A524LD26-F1
#
_cell.length_a   1.000
_cell.length_b   1.000
_cell.length_c   1.000
_cell.angle_alpha   90.00
_cell.angle_beta   90.00
_cell.angle_gamma   90.00
#
_symmetry.space_group_name_H-M   'P 1'
#
loop_
_entity.id
_entity.type
_entity.pdbx_description
1 polymer ?
#
loop_
_entity_poly.entity_id
_entity_poly.type
_entity_poly.pdbx_seq_one_letter_code
_entity_poly.pdbx_strand_id
1 'polypeptide(L)'
;MQGNAQAAAAHPRRVEWRRAWRALRRLVADPERTEEVFELIHALSGRSGERLYQRFVATPEGRHLLGTRPSLLDALSDRTRLAALPAGSLGRAYADFMSEERLEAGGLAEAAAAVRDPDEVLDAEQRWFFDRLRDMHDLWHV
;
A
#
# COMPACT_ATOMS: atom_id res chain seq x y z
N MET A 1 22.31 22.42 10.58
CA MET A 1 21.92 22.52 9.16
C MET A 1 20.43 22.23 9.06
N GLN A 2 19.63 23.28 8.92
CA GLN A 2 18.17 23.18 8.85
C GLN A 2 17.78 22.86 7.40
N GLY A 3 17.44 21.59 7.14
CA GLY A 3 16.87 21.16 5.87
C GLY A 3 15.41 21.56 5.83
N ASN A 4 15.10 22.55 5.00
CA ASN A 4 13.77 23.08 4.76
C ASN A 4 12.91 22.00 4.08
N ALA A 5 12.17 21.21 4.86
CA ALA A 5 11.12 20.33 4.37
C ALA A 5 9.93 21.20 3.94
N GLN A 6 10.05 21.84 2.78
CA GLN A 6 8.86 22.23 2.04
C GLN A 6 8.23 20.92 1.56
N ALA A 7 7.31 20.40 2.37
CA ALA A 7 6.33 19.44 1.91
C ALA A 7 5.69 20.05 0.67
N ALA A 8 6.02 19.53 -0.51
CA ALA A 8 5.34 19.89 -1.73
C ALA A 8 3.86 19.60 -1.45
N ALA A 9 3.05 20.65 -1.40
CA ALA A 9 1.65 20.53 -1.06
C ALA A 9 0.97 19.66 -2.12
N ALA A 10 0.82 18.37 -1.82
CA ALA A 10 0.06 17.45 -2.65
C ALA A 10 -1.32 18.07 -2.87
N HIS A 11 -1.72 18.20 -4.13
CA HIS A 11 -3.02 18.76 -4.48
C HIS A 11 -4.10 18.01 -3.68
N PRO A 12 -5.04 18.72 -3.00
CA PRO A 12 -5.99 18.06 -2.13
C PRO A 12 -6.88 17.14 -2.96
N ARG A 13 -6.58 15.83 -2.94
CA ARG A 13 -7.35 14.84 -3.67
C ARG A 13 -8.79 14.86 -3.16
N ARG A 14 -9.70 15.06 -4.10
CA ARG A 14 -11.14 15.03 -3.87
C ARG A 14 -11.66 13.65 -4.25
N VAL A 15 -12.79 13.28 -3.67
CA VAL A 15 -13.48 12.05 -4.07
C VAL A 15 -13.96 12.18 -5.52
N GLU A 16 -13.60 11.22 -6.36
CA GLU A 16 -13.92 11.20 -7.78
C GLU A 16 -15.09 10.25 -8.06
N TRP A 17 -16.30 10.63 -7.65
CA TRP A 17 -17.50 9.79 -7.72
C TRP A 17 -17.76 9.15 -9.10
N ARG A 18 -17.50 9.88 -10.18
CA ARG A 18 -17.67 9.36 -11.56
C ARG A 18 -16.64 8.29 -11.92
N ARG A 19 -15.42 8.40 -11.40
CA ARG A 19 -14.35 7.40 -11.59
C ARG A 19 -14.66 6.16 -10.76
N ALA A 20 -15.00 6.35 -9.48
CA ALA A 20 -15.44 5.29 -8.58
C ALA A 20 -16.63 4.48 -9.15
N TRP A 21 -17.67 5.16 -9.65
CA TRP A 21 -18.83 4.47 -10.24
C TRP A 21 -18.48 3.64 -11.47
N ARG A 22 -17.56 4.12 -12.32
CA ARG A 22 -17.09 3.37 -13.49
C ARG A 22 -16.28 2.13 -13.08
N ALA A 23 -15.37 2.29 -12.14
CA ALA A 23 -14.58 1.18 -11.59
C ALA A 23 -15.47 0.11 -10.96
N LEU A 24 -16.43 0.53 -10.13
CA LEU A 24 -17.41 -0.37 -9.53
C LEU A 24 -18.22 -1.15 -10.58
N ARG A 25 -18.70 -0.48 -11.64
CA ARG A 25 -19.44 -1.16 -12.72
C ARG A 25 -18.58 -2.20 -13.44
N ARG A 26 -17.29 -1.93 -13.65
CA ARG A 26 -16.37 -2.89 -14.27
C ARG A 26 -16.09 -4.07 -13.35
N LEU A 27 -15.88 -3.81 -12.05
CA LEU A 27 -15.69 -4.84 -11.03
C LEU A 27 -16.92 -5.76 -10.85
N VAL A 28 -18.15 -5.21 -10.92
CA VAL A 28 -19.37 -6.03 -10.87
C VAL A 28 -19.52 -6.88 -12.13
N ALA A 29 -19.08 -6.39 -13.29
CA ALA A 29 -19.14 -7.15 -14.53
C ALA A 29 -18.06 -8.25 -14.57
N ASP A 30 -16.92 -8.03 -13.92
CA ASP A 30 -15.80 -8.97 -13.85
C ASP A 30 -15.04 -8.83 -12.51
N PRO A 31 -15.35 -9.71 -11.53
CA PRO A 31 -14.76 -9.66 -10.19
C PRO A 31 -13.26 -9.95 -10.13
N GLU A 32 -12.70 -10.58 -11.17
CA GLU A 32 -11.27 -10.96 -11.21
C GLU A 32 -10.36 -9.77 -11.56
N ARG A 33 -10.93 -8.61 -11.88
CA ARG A 33 -10.19 -7.40 -12.24
C ARG A 33 -9.73 -6.61 -11.02
N THR A 34 -8.71 -7.14 -10.34
CA THR A 34 -8.12 -6.58 -9.12
C THR A 34 -7.69 -5.13 -9.28
N GLU A 35 -7.27 -4.70 -10.48
CA GLU A 35 -6.92 -3.31 -10.76
C GLU A 35 -8.10 -2.35 -10.54
N GLU A 36 -9.35 -2.80 -10.78
CA GLU A 36 -10.55 -1.99 -10.59
C GLU A 36 -10.84 -1.73 -9.10
N VAL A 37 -10.38 -2.62 -8.21
CA VAL A 37 -10.44 -2.40 -6.75
C VAL A 37 -9.52 -1.25 -6.37
N PHE A 38 -8.28 -1.23 -6.89
CA PHE A 38 -7.34 -0.14 -6.64
C PHE A 38 -7.83 1.19 -7.21
N GLU A 39 -8.39 1.18 -8.41
CA GLU A 39 -9.02 2.35 -9.04
C GLU A 39 -10.18 2.90 -8.17
N LEU A 40 -11.03 2.01 -7.66
CA LEU A 40 -12.14 2.37 -6.78
C LEU A 40 -11.64 2.98 -5.45
N ILE A 41 -10.66 2.34 -4.80
CA ILE A 41 -10.03 2.84 -3.57
C ILE A 41 -9.40 4.21 -3.83
N HIS A 42 -8.65 4.36 -4.91
CA HIS A 42 -8.00 5.63 -5.27
C HIS A 42 -9.03 6.74 -5.45
N ALA A 43 -10.10 6.48 -6.21
CA ALA A 43 -11.17 7.44 -6.46
C ALA A 43 -11.94 7.85 -5.19
N LEU A 44 -12.08 6.95 -4.21
CA LEU A 44 -12.83 7.21 -2.98
C LEU A 44 -11.99 7.73 -1.81
N SER A 45 -10.67 7.55 -1.84
CA SER A 45 -9.79 7.87 -0.71
C SER A 45 -9.77 9.36 -0.37
N GLY A 46 -9.88 10.25 -1.36
CA GLY A 46 -9.78 11.69 -1.16
C GLY A 46 -8.54 12.04 -0.31
N ARG A 47 -8.74 12.71 0.84
CA ARG A 47 -7.65 13.12 1.75
C ARG A 47 -7.28 12.09 2.83
N SER A 48 -7.85 10.89 2.82
CA SER A 48 -7.61 9.91 3.90
C SER A 48 -6.14 9.49 4.00
N GLY A 49 -5.51 9.17 2.86
CA GLY A 49 -4.12 8.76 2.78
C GLY A 49 -3.17 9.83 3.32
N GLU A 50 -3.36 11.09 2.90
CA GLU A 50 -2.57 12.22 3.40
C GLU A 50 -2.72 12.40 4.92
N ARG A 51 -3.95 12.33 5.45
CA ARG A 51 -4.16 12.40 6.91
C ARG A 51 -3.45 11.26 7.65
N LEU A 52 -3.40 10.07 7.06
CA LEU A 52 -2.71 8.93 7.65
C LEU A 52 -1.20 9.12 7.62
N TYR A 53 -0.65 9.62 6.52
CA TYR A 53 0.76 9.99 6.40
C TYR A 53 1.17 11.02 7.46
N GLN A 54 0.40 12.11 7.60
CA GLN A 54 0.67 13.13 8.61
C GLN A 54 0.63 12.58 10.05
N ARG A 55 -0.29 11.66 10.34
CA ARG A 55 -0.32 10.97 11.64
C ARG A 55 0.90 10.07 11.86
N PHE A 56 1.35 9.37 10.81
CA PHE A 56 2.52 8.51 10.86
C PHE A 56 3.79 9.31 11.17
N VAL A 57 4.06 10.39 10.43
CA VAL A 57 5.27 11.21 10.62
C VAL A 57 5.27 12.01 11.93
N ALA A 58 4.11 12.18 12.57
CA ALA A 58 4.04 12.82 13.89
C ALA A 58 4.70 11.95 14.98
N THR A 59 4.71 10.62 14.82
CA THR A 59 5.27 9.68 15.81
C THR A 59 6.80 9.58 15.73
N PRO A 60 7.52 9.33 16.84
CA PRO A 60 8.95 9.03 16.82
C PRO A 60 9.28 7.79 15.97
N GLU A 61 8.47 6.74 16.08
CA GLU A 61 8.65 5.47 15.37
C GLU A 61 8.45 5.64 13.86
N GLY A 62 7.42 6.39 13.46
CA GLY A 62 7.17 6.71 12.06
C GLY A 62 8.31 7.52 11.44
N ARG A 63 8.87 8.50 12.17
CA ARG A 63 10.08 9.23 11.74
C ARG A 63 11.30 8.34 11.62
N HIS A 64 11.51 7.42 12.57
CA HIS A 64 12.60 6.46 12.50
C HIS A 64 12.47 5.54 11.27
N LEU A 65 11.25 5.07 11.00
CA LEU A 65 10.95 4.25 9.83
C LEU A 65 11.11 5.02 8.51
N LEU A 66 10.73 6.31 8.45
CA LEU A 66 11.01 7.16 7.28
C LEU A 66 12.50 7.40 7.05
N GLY A 67 13.30 7.45 8.11
CA GLY A 67 14.75 7.57 7.98
C GLY A 67 15.38 6.32 7.39
N THR A 68 14.91 5.13 7.81
CA THR A 68 15.50 3.83 7.43
C THR A 68 14.89 3.20 6.19
N ARG A 69 13.63 3.51 5.88
CA ARG A 69 12.85 3.02 4.73
C ARG A 69 13.03 1.52 4.45
N PRO A 70 12.85 0.62 5.45
CA PRO A 70 12.98 -0.81 5.20
C PRO A 70 11.97 -1.27 4.15
N SER A 71 12.41 -2.16 3.26
CA SER A 71 11.54 -2.79 2.26
C SER A 71 10.69 -3.86 2.93
N LEU A 72 9.38 -3.59 3.09
CA LEU A 72 8.45 -4.59 3.60
C LEU A 72 8.21 -5.68 2.56
N LEU A 73 8.08 -5.28 1.29
CA LEU A 73 7.89 -6.21 0.18
C LEU A 73 9.01 -7.25 0.09
N ASP A 74 10.29 -6.86 0.23
CA ASP A 74 11.40 -7.81 0.20
C ASP A 74 11.31 -8.81 1.35
N ALA A 75 10.93 -8.34 2.54
CA ALA A 75 10.78 -9.18 3.70
C ALA A 75 9.62 -10.18 3.56
N LEU A 76 8.52 -9.78 2.92
CA LEU A 76 7.35 -10.61 2.68
C LEU A 76 7.50 -11.53 1.46
N SER A 77 8.38 -11.20 0.53
CA SER A 77 8.67 -12.01 -0.66
C SER A 77 9.60 -13.19 -0.37
N ASP A 78 10.37 -13.17 0.72
CA ASP A 78 11.28 -14.26 1.11
C ASP A 78 10.53 -15.44 1.76
N ARG A 79 9.83 -16.21 0.93
CA ARG A 79 9.04 -17.38 1.35
C ARG A 79 9.85 -18.41 2.11
N THR A 80 11.07 -18.68 1.67
CA THR A 80 11.93 -19.68 2.29
C THR A 80 12.23 -19.29 3.73
N ARG A 81 12.58 -18.03 3.97
CA ARG A 81 12.82 -17.52 5.31
C ARG A 81 11.55 -17.53 6.16
N LEU A 82 10.41 -17.11 5.61
CA LEU A 82 9.15 -17.05 6.35
C LEU A 82 8.65 -18.44 6.74
N ALA A 83 8.77 -19.43 5.84
CA ALA A 83 8.41 -20.83 6.11
C ALA A 83 9.31 -21.48 7.19
N ALA A 84 10.56 -21.03 7.29
CA ALA A 84 11.51 -21.50 8.31
C ALA A 84 11.25 -20.91 9.72
N LEU A 85 10.36 -19.92 9.85
CA LEU A 85 10.03 -19.34 11.16
C LEU A 85 9.26 -20.34 12.04
N PRO A 86 9.34 -20.19 13.38
CA PRO A 86 8.62 -21.06 14.31
C PRO A 86 7.12 -21.08 14.04
N ALA A 87 6.50 -22.25 14.20
CA ALA A 87 5.04 -22.39 14.18
C ALA A 87 4.40 -21.48 15.24
N GLY A 88 3.29 -20.82 14.87
CA GLY A 88 2.61 -19.84 15.72
C GLY A 88 3.20 -18.42 15.68
N SER A 89 4.29 -18.20 14.93
CA SER A 89 4.77 -16.83 14.63
C SER A 89 3.95 -16.20 13.49
N LEU A 90 3.83 -14.86 13.51
CA LEU A 90 3.14 -14.11 12.44
C LEU A 90 3.71 -14.40 11.06
N GLY A 91 5.05 -14.43 10.92
CA GLY A 91 5.68 -14.67 9.63
C GLY A 91 5.43 -16.07 9.09
N ARG A 92 5.32 -17.08 9.97
CA ARG A 92 4.94 -18.43 9.57
C ARG A 92 3.47 -18.50 9.14
N ALA A 93 2.57 -17.90 9.93
CA ALA A 93 1.15 -17.84 9.60
C ALA A 93 0.89 -17.09 8.28
N TYR A 94 1.63 -16.02 8.02
CA TYR A 94 1.61 -15.31 6.74
C TYR A 94 2.09 -16.19 5.57
N ALA A 95 3.20 -16.93 5.73
CA ALA A 95 3.69 -17.83 4.69
C ALA A 95 2.67 -18.93 4.35
N ASP A 96 2.01 -19.47 5.37
CA ASP A 96 0.98 -20.50 5.22
C ASP A 96 -0.25 -19.91 4.48
N PHE A 97 -0.75 -18.75 4.91
CA PHE A 97 -1.85 -18.02 4.25
C PHE A 97 -1.58 -17.75 2.76
N MET A 98 -0.42 -17.17 2.43
CA MET A 98 -0.06 -16.85 1.04
C MET A 98 0.01 -18.11 0.17
N SER A 99 0.43 -19.24 0.74
CA SER A 99 0.53 -20.52 0.04
C SER A 99 -0.86 -21.14 -0.21
N GLU A 100 -1.75 -21.08 0.79
CA GLU A 100 -3.12 -21.59 0.72
C GLU A 100 -3.95 -20.82 -0.33
N GLU A 101 -3.86 -19.50 -0.31
CA GLU A 101 -4.57 -18.60 -1.23
C GLU A 101 -3.88 -18.49 -2.62
N ARG A 102 -2.70 -19.12 -2.80
CA ARG A 102 -1.89 -19.07 -4.02
C ARG A 102 -1.56 -17.64 -4.47
N LEU A 103 -1.32 -16.76 -3.51
CA LEU A 103 -0.99 -15.36 -3.72
C LEU A 103 0.52 -15.17 -3.80
N GLU A 104 0.96 -14.05 -4.37
CA GLU A 104 2.35 -13.57 -4.38
C GLU A 104 2.40 -12.19 -3.72
N ALA A 105 3.40 -11.94 -2.85
CA ALA A 105 3.50 -10.67 -2.12
C ALA A 105 3.60 -9.44 -3.06
N GLY A 106 4.20 -9.62 -4.24
CA GLY A 106 4.30 -8.59 -5.27
C GLY A 106 3.01 -8.32 -6.04
N GLY A 107 2.00 -9.19 -5.96
CA GLY A 107 0.80 -9.08 -6.79
C GLY A 107 0.03 -7.77 -6.59
N LEU A 108 -0.06 -7.29 -5.35
CA LEU A 108 -0.68 -5.98 -5.06
C LEU A 108 0.16 -4.82 -5.60
N ALA A 109 1.49 -4.92 -5.58
CA ALA A 109 2.38 -3.88 -6.10
C ALA A 109 2.22 -3.73 -7.62
N GLU A 110 2.12 -4.85 -8.33
CA GLU A 110 1.85 -4.89 -9.77
C GLU A 110 0.47 -4.30 -10.10
N ALA A 111 -0.57 -4.72 -9.39
CA ALA A 111 -1.93 -4.21 -9.58
C ALA A 111 -2.04 -2.70 -9.27
N ALA A 112 -1.37 -2.22 -8.21
CA ALA A 112 -1.32 -0.80 -7.89
C ALA A 112 -0.58 0.03 -8.95
N ALA A 113 0.48 -0.52 -9.54
CA ALA A 113 1.22 0.14 -10.61
C ALA A 113 0.37 0.31 -11.88
N ALA A 114 -0.53 -0.63 -12.17
CA ALA A 114 -1.40 -0.60 -13.35
C ALA A 114 -2.42 0.56 -13.36
N VAL A 115 -2.78 1.08 -12.18
CA VAL A 115 -3.77 2.17 -12.04
C VAL A 115 -3.18 3.47 -11.50
N ARG A 116 -1.85 3.57 -11.48
CA ARG A 116 -1.18 4.77 -11.01
C ARG A 116 -1.61 5.98 -11.83
N ASP A 117 -2.04 7.02 -11.13
CA ASP A 117 -2.35 8.31 -11.73
C ASP A 117 -1.05 8.97 -12.21
N PRO A 118 -0.90 9.27 -13.51
CA PRO A 118 0.33 9.88 -14.04
C PRO A 118 0.56 11.31 -13.51
N ASP A 119 -0.50 12.00 -13.09
CA ASP A 119 -0.43 13.36 -12.52
C ASP A 119 -0.18 13.33 -11.00
N GLU A 120 -0.12 12.14 -10.39
CA GLU A 120 0.23 11.95 -8.98
C GLU A 120 1.71 12.28 -8.74
N VAL A 121 1.92 13.44 -8.14
CA VAL A 121 3.24 13.84 -7.61
C VAL A 121 3.30 13.50 -6.13
N LEU A 122 4.03 12.43 -5.81
CA LEU A 122 4.43 12.07 -4.45
C LEU A 122 5.93 12.19 -4.33
N ASP A 123 6.41 12.72 -3.21
CA ASP A 123 7.83 12.63 -2.88
C ASP A 123 8.24 11.19 -2.53
N ALA A 124 9.55 10.96 -2.36
CA ALA A 124 10.08 9.63 -2.08
C ALA A 124 9.62 9.05 -0.73
N GLU A 125 9.34 9.90 0.27
CA GLU A 125 8.91 9.48 1.60
C GLU A 125 7.44 9.08 1.58
N GLN A 126 6.60 9.90 0.96
CA GLN A 126 5.18 9.61 0.73
C GLN A 126 5.02 8.34 -0.10
N ARG A 127 5.80 8.18 -1.18
CA ARG A 127 5.77 6.98 -2.02
C ARG A 127 6.09 5.72 -1.21
N TRP A 128 7.20 5.75 -0.46
CA TRP A 128 7.57 4.64 0.41
C TRP A 128 6.48 4.32 1.45
N PHE A 129 5.85 5.34 2.03
CA PHE A 129 4.78 5.16 2.99
C PHE A 129 3.54 4.47 2.38
N PHE A 130 3.09 4.90 1.21
CA PHE A 130 1.93 4.30 0.55
C PHE A 130 2.22 2.89 0.02
N ASP A 131 3.42 2.64 -0.50
CA ASP A 131 3.87 1.30 -0.87
C ASP A 131 3.86 0.37 0.35
N ARG A 132 4.42 0.82 1.48
CA ARG A 132 4.39 0.05 2.73
C ARG A 132 2.96 -0.22 3.23
N LEU A 133 2.06 0.75 3.12
CA LEU A 133 0.66 0.58 3.55
C LEU A 133 -0.04 -0.49 2.71
N ARG A 134 0.20 -0.49 1.39
CA ARG A 134 -0.26 -1.55 0.48
C ARG A 134 0.32 -2.90 0.87
N ASP A 135 1.64 -2.98 1.03
CA ASP A 135 2.34 -4.25 1.29
C ASP A 135 1.96 -4.87 2.65
N MET A 136 1.47 -4.07 3.59
CA MET A 136 0.98 -4.55 4.88
C MET A 136 -0.44 -5.15 4.82
N HIS A 137 -1.20 -4.92 3.75
CA HIS A 137 -2.60 -5.34 3.65
C HIS A 137 -2.78 -6.84 3.93
N ASP A 138 -1.96 -7.68 3.31
CA ASP A 138 -2.11 -9.13 3.42
C ASP A 138 -1.79 -9.64 4.83
N LEU A 139 -1.00 -8.88 5.60
CA LEU A 139 -0.77 -9.17 7.01
C LEU A 139 -2.01 -8.94 7.88
N TRP A 140 -3.02 -8.21 7.41
CA TRP A 140 -4.27 -8.00 8.16
C TRP A 140 -5.25 -9.17 8.06
N HIS A 141 -5.01 -10.11 7.14
CA HIS A 141 -5.83 -11.33 6.97
C HIS A 141 -5.34 -12.51 7.82
N VAL A 142 -4.17 -12.37 8.46
CA VAL A 142 -3.54 -13.36 9.34
C VAL A 142 -3.89 -13.08 10.80
#